data_AF-A0A7C3XDA4-F1
#
_entry.id   AF-A0A7C3XDA4-F1
#
_cell.length_a   1.000
_cell.length_b   1.000
_cell.length_c   1.000
_cell.angle_alpha   90.00
_cell.angle_beta   90.00
_cell.angle_gamma   90.00
#
_symmetry.space_group_name_H-M   'P 1'
#
loop_
_entity.id
_entity.type
_entity.pdbx_description
1 polymer ?
#
loop_
_entity_poly.entity_id
_entity_poly.type
_entity_poly.pdbx_seq_one_letter_code
_entity_poly.pdbx_strand_id
1 'polypeptide(L)'
;MGFDEEVWSLLRKIPRGRVTTYKLIAEAMGSKAYRAVGNACRRNPYSPTVPCHRVVKTNGMVGGFGGEVSGRNVERKIRMLRMEGIEVKDGRILNFSKKLFKFR
;
A
#
# COMPACT_ATOMS: atom_id res chain seq x y z
N MET A 1 -11.05 -15.89 -10.23
CA MET A 1 -10.35 -14.64 -9.92
C MET A 1 -8.94 -15.01 -9.48
N GLY A 2 -7.91 -14.48 -10.15
CA GLY A 2 -6.52 -14.77 -9.81
C GLY A 2 -6.07 -14.06 -8.52
N PHE A 3 -4.97 -14.52 -7.93
CA PHE A 3 -4.40 -13.92 -6.71
C PHE A 3 -4.18 -12.40 -6.85
N ASP A 4 -3.62 -11.96 -7.99
CA ASP A 4 -3.36 -10.54 -8.24
C ASP A 4 -4.66 -9.72 -8.35
N GLU A 5 -5.68 -10.26 -9.02
CA GLU A 5 -6.98 -9.61 -9.13
C GLU A 5 -7.63 -9.44 -7.77
N GLU A 6 -7.53 -10.45 -6.90
CA GLU A 6 -8.07 -10.43 -5.54
C GLU A 6 -7.38 -9.35 -4.70
N VAL A 7 -6.05 -9.26 -4.79
CA VAL A 7 -5.29 -8.15 -4.20
C VAL A 7 -5.81 -6.81 -4.72
N TRP A 8 -5.95 -6.63 -6.03
CA TRP A 8 -6.41 -5.37 -6.63
C TRP A 8 -7.82 -4.99 -6.20
N SER A 9 -8.72 -5.96 -6.04
CA SER A 9 -10.05 -5.75 -5.49
C SER A 9 -10.01 -5.22 -4.06
N LEU A 10 -9.15 -5.79 -3.21
CA LEU A 10 -8.93 -5.28 -1.85
C LEU A 10 -8.33 -3.87 -1.85
N LEU A 11 -7.37 -3.58 -2.74
CA LEU A 11 -6.80 -2.24 -2.86
C LEU A 11 -7.86 -1.16 -3.09
N ARG A 12 -8.88 -1.46 -3.90
CA ARG A 12 -9.98 -0.52 -4.19
C ARG A 12 -10.83 -0.19 -2.96
N LYS A 13 -10.86 -1.05 -1.95
CA LYS A 13 -11.60 -0.83 -0.70
C LYS A 13 -10.91 0.16 0.24
N ILE A 14 -9.62 0.44 0.04
CA ILE A 14 -8.86 1.32 0.93
C ILE A 14 -9.29 2.77 0.66
N PRO A 15 -9.84 3.51 1.64
CA PRO A 15 -10.28 4.89 1.42
C PRO A 15 -9.11 5.83 1.13
N ARG A 16 -9.40 6.95 0.46
CA ARG A 16 -8.45 8.07 0.34
C ARG A 16 -8.05 8.56 1.73
N GLY A 17 -6.77 8.86 1.93
CA GLY A 17 -6.25 9.36 3.22
C GLY A 17 -6.06 8.28 4.28
N ARG A 18 -6.21 7.01 3.90
CA ARG A 18 -5.95 5.84 4.73
C ARG A 18 -4.90 4.95 4.06
N VAL A 19 -4.19 4.16 4.86
CA VAL A 19 -3.17 3.22 4.39
C VAL A 19 -3.42 1.85 5.00
N THR A 20 -3.04 0.80 4.28
CA THR A 20 -3.01 -0.55 4.83
C THR A 20 -1.62 -1.15 4.73
N THR A 21 -1.45 -2.38 5.16
CA THR A 21 -0.16 -3.08 5.10
C THR A 21 -0.24 -4.32 4.23
N TYR A 22 0.90 -4.73 3.67
CA TYR A 22 0.99 -5.99 2.92
C TYR A 22 0.49 -7.20 3.74
N LYS A 23 0.73 -7.17 5.06
CA LYS A 23 0.25 -8.18 5.99
C LYS A 23 -1.27 -8.18 6.10
N LEU A 24 -1.90 -7.02 6.29
CA LEU A 24 -3.36 -6.92 6.43
C LEU A 24 -4.10 -7.33 5.16
N ILE A 25 -3.54 -7.07 3.97
CA ILE A 25 -4.11 -7.56 2.71
C ILE A 25 -4.02 -9.08 2.65
N ALA A 26 -2.86 -9.66 2.94
CA ALA A 26 -2.71 -11.11 2.95
C ALA A 26 -3.67 -11.78 3.95
N GLU A 27 -3.80 -11.22 5.16
CA GLU A 27 -4.73 -11.69 6.18
C GLU A 27 -6.19 -11.59 5.73
N ALA A 28 -6.57 -10.52 5.03
CA ALA A 28 -7.91 -10.37 4.46
C ALA A 28 -8.23 -11.40 3.37
N MET A 29 -7.20 -11.94 2.70
CA MET A 29 -7.30 -13.06 1.75
C MET A 29 -7.18 -14.43 2.44
N GLY A 30 -7.14 -14.49 3.78
CA GLY A 30 -6.93 -15.74 4.52
C GLY A 30 -5.53 -16.35 4.33
N SER A 31 -4.54 -15.55 3.93
CA SER A 31 -3.20 -15.99 3.57
C SER A 31 -2.10 -15.31 4.41
N LYS A 32 -0.92 -15.92 4.44
CA LYS A 32 0.31 -15.32 4.98
C LYS A 32 1.24 -14.78 3.89
N ALA A 33 0.79 -14.76 2.63
CA ALA A 33 1.60 -14.42 1.45
C ALA A 33 1.85 -12.91 1.25
N TYR A 34 2.28 -12.19 2.28
CA TYR A 34 2.52 -10.73 2.22
C TYR A 34 3.58 -10.32 1.18
N ARG A 35 4.56 -11.19 0.88
CA ARG A 35 5.53 -10.95 -0.21
C ARG A 35 4.87 -11.01 -1.59
N ALA A 36 3.96 -11.97 -1.80
CA ALA A 36 3.20 -12.10 -3.03
C ALA A 36 2.27 -10.90 -3.25
N VAL A 37 1.66 -10.38 -2.19
CA VAL A 37 0.90 -9.11 -2.24
C VAL A 37 1.78 -7.95 -2.73
N GLY A 38 3.02 -7.86 -2.26
CA GLY A 38 3.98 -6.86 -2.73
C GLY A 38 4.25 -6.98 -4.24
N ASN A 39 4.39 -8.21 -4.75
CA ASN A 39 4.55 -8.48 -6.17
C ASN A 39 3.29 -8.13 -6.98
N ALA A 40 2.10 -8.46 -6.48
CA ALA A 40 0.83 -8.06 -7.10
C ALA A 40 0.66 -6.53 -7.16
N CYS A 41 1.10 -5.81 -6.12
CA CYS A 41 1.14 -4.34 -6.13
C CYS A 41 2.11 -3.78 -7.20
N ARG A 42 3.25 -4.44 -7.41
CA ARG A 42 4.24 -4.06 -8.44
C ARG A 42 3.68 -4.30 -9.86
N ARG A 43 2.92 -5.38 -10.06
CA ARG A 43 2.32 -5.74 -11.34
C ARG A 43 1.01 -5.04 -11.65
N ASN A 44 0.50 -4.19 -10.74
CA ASN A 44 -0.78 -3.50 -10.91
C ASN A 44 -0.76 -2.58 -12.16
N PRO A 45 -1.45 -2.96 -13.25
CA PRO A 45 -1.46 -2.15 -14.48
C PRO A 45 -2.43 -0.96 -14.37
N TYR A 46 -3.28 -0.94 -13.34
CA TYR A 46 -4.33 0.05 -13.12
C TYR A 46 -3.91 1.16 -12.16
N SER A 47 -2.62 1.30 -11.87
CA SER A 47 -2.11 2.43 -11.07
C SER A 47 -2.30 3.74 -11.85
N PRO A 48 -2.80 4.84 -11.24
CA PRO A 48 -3.11 5.02 -9.81
C PRO A 48 -4.56 4.73 -9.41
N THR A 49 -5.44 4.38 -10.35
CA THR A 49 -6.87 4.11 -10.11
C THR A 49 -7.09 2.99 -9.10
N VAL A 50 -6.31 1.91 -9.18
CA VAL A 50 -6.16 0.91 -8.12
C VAL A 50 -5.01 1.35 -7.21
N PRO A 51 -5.27 1.78 -5.96
CA PRO A 51 -4.35 2.61 -5.19
C PRO A 51 -3.28 1.79 -4.45
N CYS A 52 -2.35 1.17 -5.20
CA CYS A 52 -1.26 0.38 -4.61
C CYS A 52 -0.27 1.22 -3.79
N HIS A 53 -0.24 2.55 -3.96
CA HIS A 53 0.55 3.46 -3.14
C HIS A 53 0.09 3.53 -1.67
N ARG A 54 -1.16 3.15 -1.37
CA ARG A 54 -1.71 3.10 -0.01
C ARG A 54 -1.24 1.88 0.80
N VAL A 55 -0.46 0.96 0.21
CA VAL A 55 0.07 -0.23 0.89
C VAL A 55 1.48 0.02 1.39
N VAL A 56 1.71 -0.17 2.68
CA VAL A 56 2.98 0.17 3.35
C VAL A 56 3.48 -0.95 4.26
N LYS A 57 4.67 -0.78 4.86
CA LYS A 57 5.21 -1.76 5.81
C LYS A 57 4.44 -1.70 7.14
N THR A 58 4.41 -2.82 7.87
CA THR A 58 3.72 -2.93 9.17
C THR A 58 4.29 -2.01 10.25
N ASN A 59 5.55 -1.59 10.12
CA ASN A 59 6.20 -0.64 11.01
C ASN A 59 5.90 0.83 10.69
N GLY A 60 5.00 1.11 9.73
CA GLY A 60 4.61 2.45 9.32
C GLY A 60 5.57 3.13 8.33
N MET A 61 6.63 2.44 7.89
CA MET A 61 7.47 2.93 6.80
C MET A 61 6.76 2.77 5.46
N VAL A 62 6.91 3.77 4.57
CA VAL A 62 6.30 3.78 3.23
C VAL A 62 6.74 2.55 2.42
N GLY A 63 8.00 2.13 2.53
CA GLY A 63 8.54 0.99 1.80
C GLY A 63 8.70 1.26 0.30
N GLY A 64 8.94 0.19 -0.47
CA GLY A 64 9.19 0.29 -1.91
C GLY A 64 7.97 0.66 -2.75
N PHE A 65 8.23 1.05 -3.99
CA PHE A 65 7.22 1.34 -5.00
C PHE A 65 7.74 1.05 -6.40
N GLY A 66 6.90 0.49 -7.28
CA GLY A 66 7.28 0.25 -8.68
C GLY A 66 8.46 -0.70 -8.89
N GLY A 67 8.86 -1.47 -7.87
CA GLY A 67 10.04 -2.34 -7.92
C GLY A 67 11.31 -1.70 -7.36
N GLU A 68 11.27 -0.44 -6.94
CA GLU A 68 12.39 0.26 -6.30
C GLU A 68 12.17 0.41 -4.79
N VAL A 69 13.25 0.45 -4.02
CA VAL A 69 13.25 0.63 -2.55
C VAL A 69 13.67 2.04 -2.12
N SER A 70 14.19 2.85 -3.05
CA SER A 70 14.60 4.24 -2.89
C SER A 70 14.46 4.97 -4.23
N GLY A 71 14.66 6.29 -4.26
CA GLY A 71 14.65 7.10 -5.48
C GLY A 71 13.25 7.54 -5.94
N ARG A 72 13.16 7.93 -7.22
CA ARG A 72 12.02 8.65 -7.81
C ARG A 72 10.69 7.93 -7.65
N ASN A 73 10.67 6.60 -7.74
CA ASN A 73 9.44 5.84 -7.57
C ASN A 73 8.91 5.89 -6.13
N VAL A 74 9.80 5.82 -5.13
CA VAL A 74 9.42 5.96 -3.72
C VAL A 74 8.98 7.40 -3.42
N GLU A 75 9.66 8.39 -3.97
CA GLU A 75 9.25 9.80 -3.88
C GLU A 75 7.86 10.03 -4.47
N ARG A 76 7.55 9.42 -5.63
CA ARG A 76 6.21 9.47 -6.24
C ARG A 76 5.16 8.89 -5.31
N LYS A 77 5.44 7.75 -4.65
CA LYS A 77 4.55 7.16 -3.63
C LYS A 77 4.31 8.12 -2.46
N ILE A 78 5.37 8.73 -1.93
CA ILE A 78 5.27 9.72 -0.84
C ILE A 78 4.43 10.92 -1.27
N ARG A 79 4.63 11.43 -2.49
CA ARG A 79 3.85 12.55 -3.04
C ARG A 79 2.37 12.20 -3.13
N MET A 80 2.03 11.00 -3.62
CA MET A 80 0.63 10.54 -3.68
C MET A 80 0.00 10.45 -2.29
N LEU A 81 0.72 9.89 -1.30
CA LEU A 81 0.25 9.85 0.09
C LEU A 81 0.01 11.26 0.65
N ARG A 82 0.94 12.19 0.42
CA ARG A 82 0.81 13.59 0.87
C ARG A 82 -0.39 14.30 0.24
N MET A 83 -0.65 14.10 -1.05
CA MET A 83 -1.84 14.64 -1.72
C MET A 83 -3.15 14.10 -1.11
N GLU A 84 -3.11 12.92 -0.47
CA GLU A 84 -4.24 12.35 0.25
C GLU A 84 -4.32 12.77 1.73
N GLY A 85 -3.48 13.70 2.19
CA GLY A 85 -3.45 14.15 3.58
C GLY A 85 -2.76 13.16 4.53
N ILE A 86 -1.80 12.39 4.01
CA ILE A 86 -0.94 11.51 4.80
C ILE A 86 0.45 12.12 4.85
N GLU A 87 0.83 12.59 6.04
CA GLU A 87 2.16 13.15 6.28
C GLU A 87 3.20 12.04 6.42
N VAL A 88 4.34 12.27 5.78
CA VAL A 88 5.49 11.36 5.80
C VAL A 88 6.74 12.16 6.13
N LYS A 89 7.43 11.76 7.19
CA LYS A 89 8.71 12.30 7.65
C LYS A 89 9.73 11.16 7.71
N ASP A 90 10.90 11.37 7.12
CA ASP A 90 12.00 10.38 7.08
C ASP A 90 11.56 8.99 6.58
N GLY A 91 10.68 8.98 5.56
CA GLY A 91 10.11 7.75 4.98
C GLY A 91 9.09 7.01 5.86
N ARG A 92 8.71 7.58 7.01
CA ARG A 92 7.73 7.05 7.95
C ARG A 92 6.46 7.88 7.99
N ILE A 93 5.32 7.21 8.06
CA ILE A 93 4.00 7.86 8.14
C ILE A 93 3.76 8.36 9.55
N LEU A 94 3.41 9.64 9.68
CA LEU A 94 3.01 10.23 10.94
C LEU A 94 1.60 9.79 11.33
N ASN A 95 1.36 9.60 12.62
CA ASN A 95 0.09 9.11 13.15
C ASN A 95 -0.38 7.79 12.49
N PHE A 96 0.56 6.90 12.14
CA PHE A 96 0.30 5.67 11.37
C PHE A 96 -0.90 4.88 11.89
N SER A 97 -1.00 4.66 13.21
CA SER A 97 -2.12 3.93 13.82
C SER A 97 -3.49 4.56 13.52
N LYS A 98 -3.58 5.89 13.45
CA LYS A 98 -4.81 6.61 13.09
C LYS A 98 -5.12 6.56 11.59
N LYS A 99 -4.11 6.36 10.75
CA LYS A 99 -4.27 6.27 9.29
C LYS A 99 -4.46 4.83 8.80
N LEU A 100 -4.24 3.84 9.67
CA LEU A 100 -4.32 2.42 9.34
C LEU A 100 -5.76 1.96 9.05
N PHE A 101 -5.95 1.36 7.88
CA PHE A 101 -7.17 0.70 7.44
C PHE A 101 -7.03 -0.82 7.57
N LYS A 102 -8.03 -1.43 8.21
CA LYS A 102 -8.18 -2.87 8.39
C LYS A 102 -9.45 -3.30 7.65
N PHE A 103 -9.41 -4.45 6.99
CA PHE A 103 -10.51 -5.00 6.17
C PHE A 103 -11.62 -5.69 6.99
N ARG A 104 -11.80 -5.29 8.26
CA ARG A 104 -12.84 -5.83 9.14
C ARG A 104 -14.19 -5.24 8.80
#